data_AF-B7J963-F1
#
_entry.id   AF-B7J963-F1
#
_cell.length_a   1.000
_cell.length_b   1.000
_cell.length_c   1.000
_cell.angle_alpha   90.00
_cell.angle_beta   90.00
_cell.angle_gamma   90.00
#
_symmetry.space_group_name_H-M   'P 1'
#
loop_
_entity.id
_entity.type
_entity.pdbx_description
1 polymer ?
#
loop_
_entity_poly.entity_id
_entity_poly.type
_entity_poly.pdbx_seq_one_letter_code
_entity_poly.pdbx_strand_id
1 'polypeptide(L)'
;MARDERRPTWALFLLLGVVLTVTLQLVSGLLLALGWIWLLPFHIIDGLVAALFLAGEWSWLLGYGVGRRSAARIFLFSATTRRRVARQWRNLGRDGTPLREGLDAAVAGIFLLLASVTVILGILLWRGAGDLLPWHRTLAAFLLLLWVLHLAFSIIDHWPRRRRNGVSP
;
A
#
# COMPACT_ATOMS: atom_id res chain seq x y z
N MET A 1 -30.95 -13.12 2.91
CA MET A 1 -29.93 -13.85 2.15
C MET A 1 -28.84 -12.88 1.71
N ALA A 2 -27.76 -12.79 2.48
CA ALA A 2 -26.61 -11.96 2.11
C ALA A 2 -25.86 -12.69 0.98
N ARG A 3 -25.96 -12.20 -0.26
CA ARG A 3 -25.11 -12.66 -1.34
C ARG A 3 -23.67 -12.26 -0.97
N ASP A 4 -22.88 -13.28 -0.65
CA ASP A 4 -21.41 -13.30 -0.73
C ASP A 4 -20.83 -12.11 -1.51
N GLU A 5 -20.29 -11.12 -0.82
CA GLU A 5 -19.37 -10.12 -1.40
C GLU A 5 -18.02 -10.80 -1.72
N ARG A 6 -18.04 -11.88 -2.52
CA ARG A 6 -16.82 -12.46 -3.08
C ARG A 6 -16.21 -11.39 -3.97
N ARG A 7 -15.02 -10.91 -3.60
CA ARG A 7 -14.22 -10.06 -4.49
C ARG A 7 -14.09 -10.80 -5.82
N PRO A 8 -14.42 -10.17 -6.96
CA PRO A 8 -14.33 -10.83 -8.24
C PRO A 8 -12.87 -11.22 -8.50
N THR A 9 -12.64 -12.38 -9.11
CA THR A 9 -11.30 -13.00 -9.26
C THR A 9 -10.28 -12.05 -9.89
N TRP A 10 -10.70 -11.21 -10.83
CA TRP A 10 -9.82 -10.20 -11.44
C TRP A 10 -9.29 -9.17 -10.43
N ALA A 11 -10.03 -8.84 -9.37
CA ALA A 11 -9.57 -7.93 -8.33
C ALA A 11 -8.48 -8.57 -7.46
N LEU A 12 -8.47 -9.90 -7.32
CA LEU A 12 -7.37 -10.62 -6.66
C LEU A 12 -6.12 -10.64 -7.55
N PHE A 13 -6.28 -10.79 -8.86
CA PHE A 13 -5.16 -10.69 -9.81
C PHE A 13 -4.54 -9.29 -9.82
N LEU A 14 -5.35 -8.24 -9.83
CA LEU A 14 -4.87 -6.85 -9.71
C LEU A 14 -4.15 -6.64 -8.38
N LEU A 15 -4.73 -7.08 -7.27
CA LEU A 15 -4.11 -6.96 -5.95
C LEU A 15 -2.76 -7.69 -5.89
N LEU A 16 -2.70 -8.92 -6.39
CA LEU A 16 -1.45 -9.71 -6.43
C LEU A 16 -0.41 -9.04 -7.31
N GLY A 17 -0.80 -8.56 -8.49
CA GLY A 17 0.08 -7.83 -9.40
C GLY A 17 0.64 -6.56 -8.78
N VAL A 18 -0.20 -5.76 -8.11
CA VAL A 18 0.23 -4.57 -7.35
C VAL A 18 1.24 -4.96 -6.28
N VAL A 19 0.93 -5.95 -5.44
CA VAL A 19 1.82 -6.36 -4.34
C VAL A 19 3.18 -6.83 -4.87
N LEU A 20 3.18 -7.64 -5.93
CA LEU A 20 4.41 -8.18 -6.51
C LEU A 20 5.28 -7.08 -7.11
N THR A 21 4.70 -6.27 -8.00
CA THR A 21 5.43 -5.21 -8.71
C THR A 21 5.89 -4.10 -7.77
N VAL A 22 5.10 -3.71 -6.78
CA VAL A 22 5.53 -2.76 -5.74
C VAL A 22 6.72 -3.32 -4.94
N THR A 23 6.65 -4.60 -4.54
CA THR A 23 7.75 -5.22 -3.77
C THR A 23 9.03 -5.25 -4.59
N LEU A 24 8.94 -5.70 -5.84
CA LEU A 24 10.08 -5.76 -6.76
C LEU A 24 10.65 -4.36 -7.06
N GLN A 25 9.80 -3.34 -7.22
CA GLN A 25 10.24 -1.97 -7.47
C GLN A 25 10.99 -1.38 -6.27
N LEU A 26 10.50 -1.63 -5.04
CA LEU A 26 11.16 -1.19 -3.81
C LEU A 26 12.50 -1.90 -3.61
N VAL A 27 12.55 -3.22 -3.82
CA VAL A 27 13.78 -4.01 -3.69
C VAL A 27 14.81 -3.60 -4.75
N SER A 28 14.41 -3.55 -6.03
CA SER A 28 15.31 -3.15 -7.12
C SER A 28 15.78 -1.71 -6.97
N GLY A 29 14.92 -0.78 -6.54
CA GLY A 29 15.30 0.60 -6.24
C GLY A 29 16.31 0.72 -5.10
N LEU A 30 16.15 -0.08 -4.04
CA LEU A 30 17.13 -0.17 -2.95
C LEU A 30 18.47 -0.74 -3.43
N LEU A 31 18.46 -1.82 -4.21
CA LEU A 31 19.68 -2.41 -4.76
C LEU A 31 20.42 -1.45 -5.70
N LEU A 32 19.68 -0.69 -6.51
CA LEU A 32 20.25 0.38 -7.33
C LEU A 32 20.90 1.48 -6.48
N ALA A 33 20.27 1.87 -5.37
CA ALA A 33 20.86 2.82 -4.41
C ALA A 33 22.15 2.28 -3.76
N LEU A 34 22.27 0.95 -3.62
CA LEU A 34 23.47 0.25 -3.15
C LEU A 34 24.50 -0.03 -4.27
N GLY A 35 24.28 0.47 -5.49
CA GLY A 35 25.26 0.41 -6.59
C GLY A 35 25.08 -0.74 -7.57
N TRP A 36 23.99 -1.51 -7.49
CA TRP A 36 23.74 -2.64 -8.39
C TRP A 36 23.18 -2.18 -9.75
N ILE A 37 23.97 -1.41 -10.49
CA ILE A 37 23.54 -0.69 -11.70
C ILE A 37 22.98 -1.58 -12.82
N TRP A 38 23.38 -2.85 -12.86
CA TRP A 38 22.92 -3.81 -13.87
C TRP A 38 21.43 -4.15 -13.73
N LEU A 39 20.79 -3.83 -12.59
CA LEU A 39 19.35 -3.95 -12.38
C LEU A 39 18.54 -2.82 -13.02
N LEU A 40 19.18 -1.79 -13.57
CA LEU A 40 18.46 -0.63 -14.11
C LEU A 40 17.43 -0.98 -15.18
N PRO A 41 17.73 -1.85 -16.18
CA PRO A 41 16.73 -2.24 -17.18
C PRO A 41 15.53 -2.95 -16.55
N PHE A 42 15.79 -3.84 -15.58
CA PHE A 42 14.74 -4.54 -14.84
C PHE A 42 13.86 -3.55 -14.05
N HIS A 43 14.47 -2.61 -13.33
CA HIS A 43 13.77 -1.60 -12.55
C HIS A 43 12.89 -0.68 -13.40
N ILE A 44 13.30 -0.38 -14.63
CA ILE A 44 12.48 0.39 -15.58
C ILE A 44 11.29 -0.44 -16.05
N ILE A 45 11.51 -1.69 -16.46
CA ILE A 45 10.44 -2.56 -16.97
C ILE A 45 9.41 -2.84 -15.88
N ASP A 46 9.85 -3.28 -14.70
CA ASP A 46 8.98 -3.53 -13.55
C ASP A 46 8.23 -2.25 -13.14
N GLY A 47 8.90 -1.09 -13.17
CA GLY A 47 8.28 0.20 -12.89
C GLY A 47 7.16 0.58 -13.86
N LEU A 48 7.30 0.24 -15.15
CA LEU A 48 6.24 0.44 -16.15
C LEU A 48 5.06 -0.51 -15.90
N VAL A 49 5.32 -1.76 -15.51
CA VAL A 49 4.27 -2.71 -15.15
C VAL A 49 3.54 -2.27 -13.88
N ALA A 50 4.27 -1.82 -12.86
CA ALA A 50 3.73 -1.24 -11.64
C ALA A 50 2.82 -0.03 -11.95
N ALA A 51 3.22 0.83 -12.90
CA ALA A 51 2.41 1.97 -13.34
C ALA A 51 1.07 1.55 -13.94
N LEU A 52 1.04 0.45 -14.73
CA LEU A 52 -0.20 -0.10 -15.29
C LEU A 52 -1.13 -0.63 -14.20
N PHE A 53 -0.60 -1.38 -13.23
CA PHE A 53 -1.39 -1.86 -12.10
C PHE A 53 -1.91 -0.71 -11.24
N LEU A 54 -1.10 0.32 -11.01
CA LEU A 54 -1.50 1.52 -10.28
C LEU A 54 -2.62 2.29 -11.00
N ALA A 55 -2.53 2.43 -12.32
CA ALA A 55 -3.60 3.01 -13.13
C ALA A 55 -4.89 2.16 -13.06
N GLY A 56 -4.76 0.83 -13.07
CA GLY A 56 -5.86 -0.10 -12.85
C GLY A 56 -6.53 0.09 -11.48
N GLU A 57 -5.75 0.23 -10.42
CA GLU A 57 -6.25 0.48 -9.06
C GLU A 57 -7.01 1.82 -8.99
N TRP A 58 -6.46 2.90 -9.54
CA TRP A 58 -7.16 4.18 -9.62
C TRP A 58 -8.47 4.09 -10.42
N SER A 59 -8.45 3.41 -11.56
CA SER A 59 -9.63 3.18 -12.39
C SER A 59 -10.71 2.42 -11.61
N TRP A 60 -10.30 1.43 -10.80
CA TRP A 60 -11.20 0.70 -9.94
C TRP A 60 -11.80 1.55 -8.82
N LEU A 61 -10.94 2.28 -8.08
CA LEU A 61 -11.30 3.12 -6.94
C LEU A 61 -12.29 4.23 -7.34
N LEU A 62 -12.14 4.79 -8.53
CA LEU A 62 -13.00 5.88 -9.01
C LEU A 62 -14.23 5.35 -9.77
N GLY A 63 -14.06 4.30 -10.57
CA GLY A 63 -15.09 3.80 -11.49
C GLY A 63 -16.20 2.97 -10.84
N TYR A 64 -15.89 2.17 -9.81
CA TYR A 64 -16.84 1.18 -9.27
C TYR A 64 -17.36 1.56 -7.87
N GLY A 65 -18.62 1.23 -7.58
CA GLY A 65 -19.22 1.54 -6.28
C GLY A 65 -18.47 0.92 -5.08
N VAL A 66 -17.98 -0.30 -5.23
CA VAL A 66 -17.14 -0.96 -4.21
C VAL A 66 -15.77 -0.27 -4.08
N GLY A 67 -15.18 0.13 -5.21
CA GLY A 67 -13.94 0.89 -5.26
C GLY A 67 -14.06 2.24 -4.54
N ARG A 68 -15.12 3.00 -4.81
CA ARG A 68 -15.38 4.29 -4.14
C ARG A 68 -15.57 4.15 -2.64
N ARG A 69 -16.18 3.06 -2.17
CA ARG A 69 -16.24 2.75 -0.72
C ARG A 69 -14.86 2.46 -0.14
N SER A 70 -14.00 1.74 -0.88
CA SER A 70 -12.61 1.54 -0.49
C SER A 70 -11.83 2.85 -0.44
N ALA A 71 -11.98 3.70 -1.46
CA ALA A 71 -11.37 5.03 -1.55
C ALA A 71 -11.76 5.91 -0.34
N ALA A 72 -13.06 5.99 -0.02
CA ALA A 72 -13.55 6.75 1.13
C ALA A 72 -12.95 6.28 2.46
N ARG A 73 -12.63 4.99 2.57
CA ARG A 73 -11.95 4.43 3.74
C ARG A 73 -10.47 4.79 3.76
N ILE A 74 -9.71 4.51 2.69
CA ILE A 74 -8.25 4.72 2.68
C ILE A 74 -7.87 6.21 2.72
N PHE A 75 -8.72 7.08 2.16
CA PHE A 75 -8.53 8.55 2.21
C PHE A 75 -9.24 9.23 3.38
N LEU A 76 -9.75 8.45 4.34
CA LEU A 76 -10.33 8.96 5.58
C LEU A 76 -11.42 10.02 5.36
N PHE A 77 -12.26 9.85 4.34
CA PHE A 77 -13.30 10.82 3.98
C PHE A 77 -14.44 10.90 4.99
N SER A 78 -14.61 9.88 5.85
CA SER A 78 -15.63 9.89 6.89
C SER A 78 -15.06 10.22 8.28
N ALA A 79 -15.86 10.91 9.10
CA ALA A 79 -15.50 11.20 10.49
C ALA A 79 -15.33 9.92 11.33
N THR A 80 -16.06 8.86 11.01
CA THR A 80 -15.95 7.56 11.70
C THR A 80 -14.59 6.92 11.42
N THR A 81 -14.13 6.92 10.17
CA THR A 81 -12.80 6.40 9.82
C THR A 81 -11.69 7.20 10.48
N ARG A 82 -11.78 8.54 10.50
CA ARG A 82 -10.81 9.41 11.20
C ARG A 82 -10.74 9.12 12.71
N ARG A 83 -11.89 9.00 13.37
CA ARG A 83 -11.95 8.66 14.81
C ARG A 83 -11.38 7.27 15.08
N ARG A 84 -11.59 6.31 14.17
CA ARG A 84 -11.03 4.96 14.27
C ARG A 84 -9.50 4.97 14.20
N VAL A 85 -8.92 5.71 13.24
CA VAL A 85 -7.46 5.93 13.15
C VAL A 85 -6.91 6.53 14.45
N ALA A 86 -7.51 7.62 14.93
CA ALA A 86 -7.06 8.29 16.16
C ALA A 86 -7.16 7.40 17.42
N ARG A 87 -8.13 6.49 17.46
CA ARG A 87 -8.25 5.49 18.54
C ARG A 87 -7.16 4.43 18.43
N GLN A 88 -6.98 3.87 17.23
CA GLN A 88 -5.98 2.83 16.99
C GLN A 88 -4.55 3.32 17.19
N TRP A 89 -4.26 4.57 16.83
CA TRP A 89 -2.98 5.21 17.10
C TRP A 89 -2.66 5.24 18.61
N ARG A 90 -3.64 5.61 19.43
CA ARG A 90 -3.47 5.68 20.90
C ARG A 90 -3.35 4.30 21.55
N ASN A 91 -4.01 3.29 20.98
CA ASN A 91 -4.15 1.98 21.58
C ASN A 91 -3.52 0.86 20.73
N LEU A 92 -2.42 1.17 20.04
CA LEU A 92 -1.79 0.33 19.02
C LEU A 92 -1.65 -1.13 19.48
N GLY A 93 -2.47 -2.03 18.90
CA GLY A 93 -2.49 -3.47 19.23
C GLY A 93 -3.06 -3.86 20.60
N ARG A 94 -3.44 -2.90 21.47
CA ARG A 94 -3.90 -3.17 22.86
C ARG A 94 -5.38 -3.54 22.97
N ASP A 95 -6.23 -2.94 22.13
CA ASP A 95 -7.70 -3.08 22.25
C ASP A 95 -8.26 -4.25 21.42
N GLY A 96 -7.38 -5.01 20.77
CA GLY A 96 -7.76 -6.15 19.93
C GLY A 96 -8.52 -5.80 18.64
N THR A 97 -8.76 -4.51 18.34
CA THR A 97 -9.42 -4.05 17.11
C THR A 97 -8.52 -4.22 15.88
N PRO A 98 -9.01 -4.72 14.74
CA PRO A 98 -8.22 -4.87 13.51
C PRO A 98 -7.70 -3.52 12.97
N LEU A 99 -6.39 -3.41 12.78
CA LEU A 99 -5.70 -2.24 12.24
C LEU A 99 -6.04 -1.98 10.77
N ARG A 100 -6.37 -3.04 10.01
CA ARG A 100 -6.81 -3.00 8.60
C ARG A 100 -7.92 -1.98 8.31
N GLU A 101 -8.74 -1.68 9.32
CA GLU A 101 -9.91 -0.80 9.16
C GLU A 101 -9.66 0.67 9.53
N GLY A 102 -8.44 1.02 9.96
CA GLY A 102 -8.07 2.38 10.32
C GLY A 102 -6.63 2.71 9.92
N LEU A 103 -5.66 2.45 10.80
CA LEU A 103 -4.25 2.83 10.58
C LEU A 103 -3.68 2.27 9.28
N ASP A 104 -3.91 0.99 9.02
CA ASP A 104 -3.40 0.33 7.83
C ASP A 104 -4.08 0.85 6.55
N ALA A 105 -5.38 1.16 6.62
CA ALA A 105 -6.09 1.80 5.51
C ALA A 105 -5.54 3.22 5.23
N ALA A 106 -5.19 3.98 6.26
CA ALA A 106 -4.56 5.29 6.10
C ALA A 106 -3.18 5.17 5.46
N VAL A 107 -2.37 4.19 5.88
CA VAL A 107 -1.08 3.88 5.25
C VAL A 107 -1.26 3.54 3.78
N ALA A 108 -2.24 2.69 3.43
CA ALA A 108 -2.53 2.35 2.04
C ALA A 108 -2.92 3.59 1.20
N GLY A 109 -3.70 4.52 1.76
CA GLY A 109 -4.06 5.76 1.07
C GLY A 109 -2.87 6.68 0.80
N ILE A 110 -2.00 6.87 1.80
CA ILE A 110 -0.76 7.66 1.65
C ILE A 110 0.18 6.97 0.65
N PHE A 111 0.32 5.64 0.77
CA PHE A 111 1.13 4.83 -0.13
C PHE A 111 0.70 5.02 -1.59
N LEU A 112 -0.61 4.95 -1.87
CA LEU A 112 -1.14 5.11 -3.22
C LEU A 112 -0.81 6.48 -3.83
N LEU A 113 -0.92 7.56 -3.04
CA LEU A 113 -0.57 8.91 -3.49
C LEU A 113 0.93 9.04 -3.79
N LEU A 114 1.77 8.61 -2.84
CA LEU A 114 3.22 8.69 -3.03
C LEU A 114 3.69 7.80 -4.17
N ALA A 115 3.12 6.61 -4.35
CA ALA A 115 3.42 5.72 -5.47
C ALA A 115 3.08 6.39 -6.82
N SER A 116 1.95 7.11 -6.88
CA SER A 116 1.55 7.85 -8.08
C SER A 116 2.56 8.94 -8.44
N VAL A 117 3.01 9.72 -7.44
CA VAL A 117 4.05 10.75 -7.66
C VAL A 117 5.38 10.10 -8.05
N THR A 118 5.78 9.03 -7.38
CA THR A 118 7.03 8.30 -7.67
C THR A 118 7.05 7.75 -9.09
N VAL A 119 5.94 7.19 -9.59
CA VAL A 119 5.80 6.73 -10.98
C VAL A 119 5.98 7.88 -11.96
N ILE A 120 5.32 9.02 -11.72
CA ILE A 120 5.45 10.22 -12.58
C ILE A 120 6.92 10.66 -12.63
N LEU A 121 7.60 10.77 -11.49
CA LEU A 121 9.02 11.11 -11.44
C LEU A 121 9.90 10.07 -12.15
N GLY A 122 9.61 8.78 -11.99
CA GLY A 122 10.33 7.70 -12.64
C GLY A 122 10.23 7.76 -14.17
N ILE A 123 9.04 8.06 -14.69
CA ILE A 123 8.83 8.27 -16.13
C ILE A 123 9.60 9.52 -16.62
N LEU A 124 9.55 10.62 -15.87
CA LEU A 124 10.30 11.84 -16.23
C LEU A 124 11.82 11.61 -16.20
N LEU A 125 12.32 10.87 -15.21
CA LEU A 125 13.73 10.46 -15.13
C LEU A 125 14.13 9.61 -16.33
N TRP A 126 13.28 8.66 -16.74
CA TRP A 126 13.51 7.85 -17.92
C TRP A 126 13.55 8.68 -19.22
N ARG A 127 12.84 9.83 -19.25
CA ARG A 127 12.88 10.80 -20.35
C ARG A 127 14.04 11.80 -20.27
N GLY A 128 14.95 11.67 -19.31
CA GLY A 128 16.16 12.48 -19.20
C GLY A 128 16.11 13.61 -18.17
N ALA A 129 15.06 13.70 -17.34
CA ALA A 129 14.97 14.72 -16.29
C ALA A 129 15.81 14.35 -15.04
N GLY A 130 17.13 14.30 -15.20
CA GLY A 130 18.08 13.82 -14.18
C GLY A 130 18.00 14.52 -12.81
N ASP A 131 17.65 15.81 -12.78
CA ASP A 131 17.54 16.62 -11.56
C ASP A 131 16.45 16.12 -10.58
N LEU A 132 15.54 15.27 -11.06
CA LEU A 132 14.48 14.67 -10.24
C LEU A 132 14.95 13.45 -9.43
N LEU A 133 16.19 12.99 -9.65
CA LEU A 133 16.70 11.75 -9.05
C LEU A 133 16.71 11.79 -7.51
N PRO A 134 17.15 12.88 -6.84
CA PRO A 134 17.10 12.95 -5.38
C PRO A 134 15.66 12.83 -4.85
N TRP A 135 14.71 13.53 -5.47
CA TRP A 135 13.30 13.51 -5.09
C TRP A 135 12.68 12.13 -5.26
N HIS A 136 12.96 11.46 -6.39
CA HIS A 136 12.49 10.10 -6.64
C HIS A 136 13.04 9.11 -5.60
N ARG A 137 14.33 9.19 -5.26
CA ARG A 137 14.94 8.36 -4.20
C ARG A 137 14.34 8.61 -2.83
N THR A 138 14.12 9.87 -2.46
CA THR A 138 13.49 10.23 -1.19
C THR A 138 12.08 9.65 -1.09
N LEU A 139 11.27 9.79 -2.14
CA LEU A 139 9.92 9.21 -2.16
C LEU A 139 9.93 7.68 -2.13
N ALA A 140 10.87 7.03 -2.83
CA ALA A 140 11.04 5.58 -2.76
C ALA A 140 11.39 5.10 -1.34
N ALA A 141 12.21 5.85 -0.60
CA ALA A 141 12.51 5.55 0.80
C ALA A 141 11.27 5.69 1.71
N PHE A 142 10.45 6.73 1.51
CA PHE A 142 9.16 6.86 2.22
C PHE A 142 8.20 5.71 1.89
N LEU A 143 8.12 5.30 0.61
CA LEU A 143 7.31 4.17 0.20
C LEU A 143 7.79 2.86 0.85
N LEU A 144 9.10 2.64 0.93
CA LEU A 144 9.66 1.48 1.63
C LEU A 144 9.25 1.47 3.11
N LEU A 145 9.31 2.61 3.80
CA LEU A 145 8.86 2.73 5.19
C LEU A 145 7.36 2.39 5.32
N LEU A 146 6.52 2.97 4.47
CA LEU A 146 5.08 2.70 4.47
C LEU A 146 4.77 1.24 4.18
N TRP A 147 5.52 0.60 3.28
CA TRP A 147 5.40 -0.82 2.99
C TRP A 147 5.73 -1.69 4.21
N VAL A 148 6.81 -1.37 4.92
CA VAL A 148 7.18 -2.05 6.18
C VAL A 148 6.10 -1.86 7.25
N LEU A 149 5.54 -0.66 7.39
CA LEU A 149 4.43 -0.40 8.31
C LEU A 149 3.19 -1.21 7.95
N HIS A 150 2.81 -1.24 6.67
CA HIS A 150 1.69 -2.05 6.17
C HIS A 150 1.88 -3.54 6.50
N LEU A 151 3.09 -4.07 6.30
CA LEU A 151 3.43 -5.45 6.63
C LEU A 151 3.35 -5.69 8.14
N ALA A 152 3.90 -4.79 8.96
CA ALA A 152 3.86 -4.89 10.41
C ALA A 152 2.41 -4.89 10.94
N PHE A 153 1.55 -4.02 10.42
CA PHE A 153 0.14 -3.98 10.80
C PHE A 153 -0.61 -5.25 10.36
N SER A 154 -0.31 -5.75 9.16
CA SER A 154 -0.87 -7.01 8.67
C SER A 154 -0.47 -8.19 9.57
N ILE A 155 0.79 -8.23 10.02
CA ILE A 155 1.28 -9.25 10.96
C ILE A 155 0.55 -9.12 12.31
N ILE A 156 0.42 -7.91 12.86
CA ILE A 156 -0.28 -7.67 14.14
C ILE A 156 -1.74 -8.15 14.08
N ASP A 157 -2.41 -7.91 12.95
CA ASP A 157 -3.81 -8.32 12.75
C ASP A 157 -3.99 -9.84 12.64
N HIS A 158 -3.00 -10.55 12.10
CA HIS A 158 -3.06 -12.01 11.87
C HIS A 158 -2.26 -12.83 12.88
N TRP A 159 -1.55 -12.19 13.81
CA TRP A 159 -0.77 -12.86 14.81
C TRP A 159 -1.68 -13.72 15.71
N PRO A 160 -1.36 -15.01 15.94
CA PRO A 160 -2.15 -15.86 16.81
C PRO A 160 -2.18 -15.28 18.22
N ARG A 161 -3.31 -14.72 18.63
CA ARG A 161 -3.51 -14.29 20.02
C ARG A 161 -3.69 -15.55 20.86
N ARG A 162 -2.80 -15.79 21.83
CA ARG A 162 -3.05 -16.81 22.86
C ARG A 162 -4.40 -16.48 23.50
N ARG A 163 -5.41 -17.32 23.29
CA ARG A 163 -6.60 -17.31 24.16
C ARG A 163 -6.04 -17.53 25.57
N ARG A 164 -6.11 -16.51 26.42
CA ARG A 164 -5.96 -16.71 27.85
C ARG A 164 -7.11 -17.64 28.23
N ASN A 165 -6.77 -18.91 28.47
CA ASN A 165 -7.71 -19.91 28.94
C ASN A 165 -8.43 -19.38 30.17
N GLY A 166 -9.70 -19.74 30.27
CA GLY A 166 -10.68 -19.15 31.18
C GLY A 166 -10.19 -19.10 32.62
N VAL A 167 -10.38 -17.93 33.22
CA VAL A 167 -10.68 -17.82 34.64
C VAL A 167 -12.03 -17.13 34.69
N SER A 168 -13.08 -17.94 34.76
CA SER A 168 -14.37 -17.51 35.28
C SER A 168 -14.37 -17.89 36.76
N PRO A 169 -14.69 -16.98 37.70
CA PRO A 169 -15.29 -17.40 38.96
C PRO A 169 -16.69 -17.97 38.72
#